data_AF-A0A2D8BFK7-F1
#
_entry.id   AF-A0A2D8BFK7-F1
#
_cell.length_a   1.000
_cell.length_b   1.000
_cell.length_c   1.000
_cell.angle_alpha   90.00
_cell.angle_beta   90.00
_cell.angle_gamma   90.00
#
_symmetry.space_group_name_H-M   'P 1'
#
loop_
_entity.id
_entity.type
_entity.pdbx_description
1 polymer ?
#
loop_
_entity_poly.entity_id
_entity_poly.type
_entity_poly.pdbx_seq_one_letter_code
_entity_poly.pdbx_strand_id
1 'polypeptide(L)'
;EDVQTIDLHPMLLDPSWHDYARFVLYHEYLHALGNRFHDAAFRRLEQLWPHEGAERGREFTQFLRQRTATWLWACTTCDKKYPRKRKANGRFRCRACSTILVDVMNTQEAN
;
A
#
# COMPACT_ATOMS: atom_id res chain seq x y z
N GLU A 1 11.08 22.92 11.35
CA GLU A 1 10.36 21.89 12.11
C GLU A 1 11.01 20.56 11.78
N ASP A 2 11.55 19.94 12.81
CA ASP A 2 12.41 18.75 12.71
C ASP A 2 11.56 17.53 13.01
N VAL A 3 11.81 16.42 12.30
CA VAL A 3 11.10 15.16 12.50
C VAL A 3 11.47 14.59 13.87
N GLN A 4 10.49 14.51 14.79
CA GLN A 4 10.70 13.98 16.15
C GLN A 4 10.51 12.46 16.21
N THR A 5 9.66 11.91 15.34
CA THR A 5 9.28 10.50 15.35
C THR A 5 9.19 9.97 13.93
N ILE A 6 9.64 8.73 13.73
CA ILE A 6 9.41 7.94 12.52
C ILE A 6 8.45 6.81 12.90
N ASP A 7 7.27 6.78 12.29
CA ASP A 7 6.28 5.74 12.49
C ASP A 7 6.36 4.70 11.37
N LEU A 8 6.41 3.42 11.74
CA LEU A 8 6.35 2.30 10.80
C LEU A 8 5.04 1.53 10.99
N HIS A 9 4.48 1.02 9.88
CA HIS A 9 3.35 0.11 9.97
C HIS A 9 3.78 -1.19 10.66
N PRO A 10 3.09 -1.68 11.71
CA PRO A 10 3.56 -2.80 12.53
C PRO A 10 3.77 -4.10 11.75
N MET A 11 3.01 -4.30 10.65
CA MET A 11 3.21 -5.43 9.75
C MET A 11 4.61 -5.49 9.10
N LEU A 12 5.32 -4.36 8.99
CA LEU A 12 6.71 -4.36 8.51
C LEU A 12 7.66 -5.11 9.45
N LEU A 13 7.25 -5.35 10.71
CA LEU A 13 8.04 -6.08 11.68
C LEU A 13 7.97 -7.61 11.48
N ASP A 14 7.00 -8.09 10.70
CA ASP A 14 6.94 -9.51 10.31
C ASP A 14 8.18 -9.86 9.46
N PRO A 15 8.90 -10.96 9.76
CA PRO A 15 10.10 -11.37 9.03
C PRO A 15 9.95 -11.45 7.50
N SER A 16 8.75 -11.76 7.02
CA SER A 16 8.47 -11.83 5.57
C SER A 16 8.58 -10.48 4.85
N TRP A 17 8.64 -9.36 5.59
CA TRP A 17 8.76 -8.00 5.06
C TRP A 17 10.07 -7.30 5.44
N HIS A 18 11.03 -7.97 6.07
CA HIS A 18 12.23 -7.31 6.63
C HIS A 18 13.10 -6.60 5.59
N ASP A 19 13.23 -7.15 4.39
CA ASP A 19 13.90 -6.51 3.25
C ASP A 19 13.26 -5.16 2.88
N TYR A 20 11.93 -5.12 2.74
CA TYR A 20 11.17 -3.92 2.46
C TYR A 20 11.16 -2.96 3.67
N ALA A 21 11.05 -3.48 4.89
CA ALA A 21 11.03 -2.68 6.12
C ALA A 21 12.32 -1.88 6.29
N ARG A 22 13.48 -2.49 5.98
CA ARG A 22 14.77 -1.79 5.99
C ARG A 22 14.82 -0.65 4.98
N PHE A 23 14.29 -0.86 3.78
CA PHE A 23 14.16 0.20 2.77
C PHE A 23 13.23 1.32 3.24
N VAL A 24 12.06 1.01 3.82
CA VAL A 24 11.14 2.02 4.36
C VAL A 24 11.82 2.82 5.46
N LEU A 25 12.54 2.19 6.38
CA LEU A 25 13.27 2.90 7.43
C LEU A 25 14.34 3.85 6.85
N TYR A 26 15.05 3.43 5.81
CA TYR A 26 15.98 4.30 5.09
C TYR A 26 15.28 5.49 4.43
N HIS A 27 14.14 5.26 3.79
CA HIS A 27 13.30 6.30 3.19
C HIS A 27 12.86 7.35 4.22
N GLU A 28 12.35 6.91 5.38
CA GLU A 28 11.93 7.81 6.46
C GLU A 28 13.13 8.54 7.09
N TYR A 29 14.30 7.91 7.15
CA TYR A 29 15.54 8.57 7.57
C TYR A 29 15.93 9.72 6.63
N LEU A 30 15.78 9.56 5.31
CA LEU A 30 16.02 10.66 4.36
C LEU A 30 15.07 11.84 4.60
N HIS A 31 13.81 11.58 4.95
CA HIS A 31 12.86 12.61 5.37
C HIS A 31 13.31 13.30 6.66
N ALA A 32 13.77 12.54 7.65
CA ALA A 32 14.29 13.08 8.91
C ALA A 32 15.53 13.97 8.72
N LEU A 33 16.35 13.71 7.71
CA LEU A 33 17.48 14.56 7.31
C LEU A 33 17.06 15.87 6.60
N GLY A 34 15.76 16.11 6.43
CA GLY A 34 15.24 17.35 5.84
C GLY A 34 14.87 17.25 4.36
N ASN A 35 15.03 16.09 3.71
CA ASN A 35 14.56 15.87 2.34
C ASN A 35 13.04 15.62 2.34
N ARG A 36 12.25 16.66 2.58
CA ARG A 36 10.80 16.55 2.83
C ARG A 36 9.98 16.12 1.61
N PHE A 37 10.47 16.42 0.42
CA PHE A 37 9.78 16.11 -0.84
C PHE A 37 10.52 15.00 -1.56
N HIS A 38 9.79 14.16 -2.28
CA HIS A 38 10.35 13.14 -3.16
C HIS A 38 10.85 13.73 -4.50
N ASP A 39 11.63 14.79 -4.42
CA ASP A 39 12.21 15.48 -5.57
C ASP A 39 13.42 14.73 -6.17
N ALA A 40 14.04 15.30 -7.20
CA ALA A 40 15.18 14.67 -7.86
C ALA A 40 16.39 14.46 -6.93
N ALA A 41 16.60 15.31 -5.92
CA ALA A 41 17.68 15.13 -4.95
C ALA A 41 17.37 13.98 -3.99
N PHE A 42 16.14 13.92 -3.47
CA PHE A 42 15.67 12.79 -2.67
C PHE A 42 15.81 11.48 -3.43
N ARG A 43 15.34 11.41 -4.68
CA ARG A 43 15.39 10.17 -5.47
C ARG A 43 16.81 9.72 -5.76
N ARG A 44 17.77 10.65 -5.92
CA ARG A 44 19.20 10.29 -6.04
C ARG A 44 19.73 9.66 -4.75
N LEU A 45 19.36 10.20 -3.59
CA LEU A 45 19.74 9.62 -2.30
C LEU A 45 19.08 8.26 -2.11
N GLU A 46 17.76 8.16 -2.32
CA GLU A 46 16.99 6.93 -2.18
C GLU A 46 17.56 5.78 -3.03
N GLN A 47 18.06 6.09 -4.23
CA GLN A 47 18.72 5.13 -5.14
C GLN A 47 20.07 4.60 -4.62
N LEU A 48 20.69 5.22 -3.62
CA LEU A 48 21.91 4.73 -2.99
C LEU A 48 21.66 3.53 -2.05
N TRP A 49 20.39 3.15 -1.84
CA TRP A 49 20.04 1.95 -1.07
C TRP A 49 20.67 0.70 -1.71
N PRO A 50 21.56 -0.03 -1.02
CA PRO A 50 22.38 -1.07 -1.63
C PRO A 50 21.74 -2.47 -1.59
N HIS A 51 20.54 -2.61 -1.02
CA HIS A 51 19.89 -3.89 -0.77
C HIS A 51 18.61 -4.04 -1.60
N GLU A 52 18.15 -5.28 -1.77
CA GLU A 52 16.86 -5.59 -2.39
C GLU A 52 15.68 -5.18 -1.49
N GLY A 53 14.46 -5.25 -2.03
CA GLY A 53 13.22 -5.05 -1.28
C GLY A 53 12.52 -3.72 -1.54
N ALA A 54 13.19 -2.72 -2.12
CA ALA A 54 12.60 -1.42 -2.43
C ALA A 54 11.36 -1.52 -3.36
N GLU A 55 11.40 -2.48 -4.27
CA GLU A 55 10.35 -2.80 -5.24
C GLU A 55 9.09 -3.43 -4.61
N ARG A 56 9.20 -3.99 -3.40
CA ARG A 56 8.11 -4.71 -2.72
C ARG A 56 7.01 -3.80 -2.16
N GLY A 57 7.17 -2.48 -2.23
CA GLY A 57 6.14 -1.56 -1.73
C GLY A 57 4.76 -1.72 -2.39
N ARG A 58 4.72 -2.13 -3.66
CA ARG A 58 3.46 -2.46 -4.34
C ARG A 58 2.80 -3.71 -3.75
N GLU A 59 3.60 -4.73 -3.47
CA GLU A 59 3.18 -5.99 -2.87
C GLU A 59 2.65 -5.76 -1.44
N PHE A 60 3.41 -5.04 -0.61
CA PHE A 60 3.01 -4.71 0.77
C PHE A 60 1.70 -3.89 0.80
N THR A 61 1.57 -2.91 -0.10
CA THR A 61 0.33 -2.13 -0.23
C THR A 61 -0.85 -3.02 -0.61
N GLN A 62 -0.66 -3.99 -1.50
CA GLN A 62 -1.69 -4.94 -1.88
C GLN A 62 -2.07 -5.86 -0.71
N PHE A 63 -1.07 -6.38 0.00
CA PHE A 63 -1.24 -7.20 1.20
C PHE A 63 -2.11 -6.47 2.24
N LEU A 64 -1.77 -5.23 2.61
CA LEU A 64 -2.54 -4.45 3.57
C LEU A 64 -3.96 -4.15 3.09
N ARG A 65 -4.12 -3.87 1.79
CA ARG A 65 -5.45 -3.63 1.18
C ARG A 65 -6.33 -4.87 1.24
N GLN A 66 -5.77 -6.05 1.00
CA GLN A 66 -6.51 -7.31 1.09
C GLN A 66 -6.89 -7.60 2.54
N ARG A 67 -5.93 -7.54 3.46
CA ARG A 67 -6.14 -7.84 4.89
C ARG A 67 -7.17 -6.94 5.56
N THR A 68 -7.19 -5.66 5.20
CA THR A 68 -8.07 -4.68 5.85
C THR A 68 -9.38 -4.43 5.12
N ALA A 69 -9.62 -5.10 3.99
CA ALA A 69 -10.85 -4.92 3.22
C ALA A 69 -12.04 -5.58 3.93
N THR A 70 -13.07 -4.80 4.22
CA THR A 70 -14.36 -5.27 4.72
C THR A 70 -15.39 -5.45 3.60
N TRP A 71 -15.11 -4.90 2.42
CA TRP A 71 -15.95 -4.95 1.22
C TRP A 71 -15.12 -5.33 0.00
N LEU A 72 -15.73 -6.10 -0.88
CA LEU A 72 -15.28 -6.33 -2.25
C LEU A 72 -16.23 -5.58 -3.18
N TRP A 73 -15.69 -4.66 -3.98
CA TRP A 73 -16.43 -4.15 -5.12
C TRP A 73 -16.27 -5.16 -6.25
N ALA A 74 -17.34 -5.89 -6.56
CA ALA A 74 -17.32 -6.96 -7.55
C ALA A 74 -17.92 -6.48 -8.87
N CYS A 75 -17.28 -6.87 -9.98
CA CYS A 75 -17.81 -6.67 -11.30
C CYS A 75 -18.60 -7.91 -11.73
N THR A 76 -19.89 -7.75 -12.02
CA THR A 76 -20.76 -8.87 -12.44
C THR A 76 -20.53 -9.33 -13.88
N THR A 77 -19.77 -8.57 -14.69
CA THR A 77 -19.49 -8.91 -16.10
C THR A 77 -18.16 -9.62 -16.30
N CYS A 78 -17.09 -9.22 -15.61
CA CYS A 78 -15.75 -9.79 -15.79
C CYS A 78 -15.15 -10.42 -14.53
N ASP A 79 -15.97 -10.59 -13.48
CA ASP A 79 -15.63 -11.18 -12.17
C ASP A 79 -14.45 -10.54 -11.42
N LYS A 80 -13.94 -9.39 -11.88
CA LYS A 80 -12.91 -8.64 -11.16
C LYS A 80 -13.43 -8.15 -9.81
N LYS A 81 -12.62 -8.33 -8.77
CA LYS A 81 -12.91 -7.90 -7.40
C LYS A 81 -11.90 -6.86 -6.95
N TYR A 82 -12.38 -5.82 -6.27
CA TYR A 82 -11.55 -4.73 -5.75
C TYR A 82 -11.73 -4.62 -4.23
N PRO A 83 -10.73 -5.03 -3.42
CA PRO A 83 -10.80 -4.96 -1.96
C PRO A 83 -10.83 -3.53 -1.43
N ARG A 84 -11.77 -3.21 -0.55
CA ARG A 84 -12.02 -1.86 0.00
C ARG A 84 -12.52 -1.91 1.45
N LYS A 85 -12.25 -0.84 2.20
CA LYS A 85 -12.80 -0.64 3.55
C LYS A 85 -14.25 -0.12 3.57
N ARG A 86 -14.75 0.35 2.43
CA ARG A 86 -16.06 1.00 2.31
C ARG A 86 -16.83 0.48 1.11
N LYS A 87 -18.15 0.61 1.16
CA LYS A 87 -19.05 0.34 0.03
C LYS A 87 -18.82 1.28 -1.16
N ALA A 88 -19.14 0.81 -2.35
CA ALA A 88 -19.16 1.54 -3.61
C ALA A 88 -20.43 2.38 -3.74
N ASN A 89 -21.56 1.88 -3.21
CA ASN A 89 -22.89 2.51 -3.31
C ASN A 89 -23.26 2.87 -4.77
N GLY A 90 -22.91 2.01 -5.72
CA GLY A 90 -23.20 2.18 -7.16
C GLY A 90 -22.43 3.31 -7.86
N ARG A 91 -21.44 3.95 -7.21
CA ARG A 91 -20.73 5.13 -7.77
C ARG A 91 -19.55 4.78 -8.65
N PHE A 92 -19.06 3.54 -8.59
CA PHE A 92 -17.83 3.13 -9.24
C PHE A 92 -18.10 2.14 -10.37
N ARG A 93 -17.32 2.27 -11.44
CA ARG A 93 -17.38 1.38 -12.61
C ARG A 93 -16.13 0.53 -12.70
N CYS A 94 -16.28 -0.70 -13.21
CA CYS A 94 -15.16 -1.58 -13.51
C CYS A 94 -14.23 -0.93 -14.54
N ARG A 95 -12.92 -0.97 -14.28
CA ARG A 95 -11.91 -0.40 -15.19
C ARG A 95 -11.77 -1.16 -16.52
N ALA A 96 -12.25 -2.40 -16.59
CA ALA A 96 -12.09 -3.24 -17.78
C ALA A 96 -13.32 -3.20 -18.70
N CYS A 97 -14.53 -3.18 -18.14
CA CYS A 97 -15.77 -3.30 -18.92
C CYS A 97 -16.83 -2.25 -18.57
N SER A 98 -16.51 -1.27 -17.71
CA SER A 98 -17.39 -0.14 -17.35
C SER A 98 -18.72 -0.48 -16.64
N THR A 99 -18.96 -1.76 -16.32
CA THR A 99 -20.08 -2.21 -15.48
C THR A 99 -20.03 -1.56 -14.10
N ILE A 100 -21.19 -1.13 -13.58
CA ILE A 100 -21.31 -0.61 -12.21
C ILE A 100 -20.93 -1.73 -11.23
N LEU A 101 -20.06 -1.42 -10.29
CA LEU A 101 -19.59 -2.39 -9.29
C LEU A 101 -20.63 -2.58 -8.19
N VAL A 102 -20.83 -3.83 -7.80
CA VAL A 102 -21.72 -4.23 -6.69
C VAL A 102 -20.92 -4.45 -5.42
N ASP A 103 -21.54 -4.16 -4.27
CA ASP A 103 -20.94 -4.32 -2.96
C ASP A 103 -21.16 -5.74 -2.44
N VAL A 104 -20.07 -6.46 -2.18
CA VAL A 104 -20.07 -7.80 -1.56
C VAL A 104 -19.31 -7.70 -0.24
N MET A 105 -19.87 -8.22 0.85
CA MET A 105 -19.17 -8.25 2.13
C MET A 105 -17.95 -9.16 2.04
N ASN A 106 -16.78 -8.69 2.49
CA ASN A 106 -15.60 -9.53 2.54
C ASN A 106 -15.62 -10.35 3.84
N THR A 107 -16.15 -11.57 3.78
CA THR A 107 -16.26 -12.48 4.93
C THR A 107 -14.98 -13.29 5.18
N GLN A 108 -13.87 -12.94 4.55
CA GLN A 108 -12.59 -13.54 4.88
C GLN A 108 -12.27 -13.22 6.35
N GLU A 109 -12.06 -14.25 7.17
CA GLU A 109 -11.62 -14.08 8.55
C GLU A 109 -10.37 -13.20 8.55
N ALA A 110 -10.39 -12.17 9.39
CA ALA A 110 -9.25 -11.30 9.58
C ALA A 110 -8.13 -12.12 10.24
N ASN A 111 -7.29 -12.78 9.43
CA ASN A 111 -6.02 -13.33 9.86
C ASN A 111 -5.14 -12.22 10.43
#